data_AF-A0A915LH20-F1
#
_entry.id   AF-A0A915LH20-F1
#
_cell.length_a   1.000
_cell.length_b   1.000
_cell.length_c   1.000
_cell.angle_alpha   90.00
_cell.angle_beta   90.00
_cell.angle_gamma   90.00
#
_symmetry.space_group_name_H-M   'P 1'
#
loop_
_entity.id
_entity.type
_entity.pdbx_description
1 polymer ?
#
loop_
_entity_poly.entity_id
_entity_poly.type
_entity_poly.pdbx_seq_one_letter_code
_entity_poly.pdbx_strand_id
1 'polypeptide(L)'
;MREGPSKNLVKQKALRIMKQKRTYENQRDQLSTQSFNMEQSNFAIQSMKDNQVTVAAMQSGLVAMKKEQKKLNIDKIENLQDDMEEMLEMNNEVQDALSRQYDTPDIDEADLEAELEALGDELIADGDTSYLDEAISAPSVPTKVPGAPTSVTDHGVPVDEFGLPKIPAT
;
A
#
# COMPACT_ATOMS: atom_id res chain seq x y z
N MET A 1 78.71 36.44 -14.38
CA MET A 1 79.12 36.90 -13.03
C MET A 1 78.94 35.76 -12.05
N ARG A 2 79.98 35.37 -11.32
CA ARG A 2 79.95 34.27 -10.35
C ARG A 2 79.18 34.75 -9.11
N GLU A 3 78.14 34.03 -8.69
CA GLU A 3 77.34 34.43 -7.52
C GLU A 3 78.19 34.50 -6.25
N GLY A 4 78.00 35.55 -5.45
CA GLY A 4 78.78 35.78 -4.23
C GLY A 4 78.46 34.77 -3.12
N PRO A 5 79.38 34.54 -2.16
CA PRO A 5 79.25 33.54 -1.08
C PRO A 5 77.93 33.61 -0.30
N SER A 6 77.43 34.82 -0.04
CA SER A 6 76.19 35.05 0.70
C SER A 6 74.94 34.53 -0.03
N LYS A 7 74.89 34.66 -1.37
CA LYS A 7 73.79 34.11 -2.18
C LYS A 7 73.79 32.58 -2.16
N ASN A 8 74.99 31.97 -2.19
CA ASN A 8 75.12 30.52 -2.13
C ASN A 8 74.65 29.94 -0.78
N LEU A 9 74.92 30.63 0.34
CA LEU A 9 74.44 30.24 1.66
C LEU A 9 72.91 30.30 1.78
N VAL A 10 72.28 31.36 1.27
CA VAL A 10 70.81 31.48 1.24
C VAL A 10 70.19 30.38 0.37
N LYS A 11 70.81 30.09 -0.78
CA LYS A 11 70.38 29.00 -1.67
C LYS A 11 70.43 27.63 -0.98
N GLN A 12 71.50 27.33 -0.24
CA GLN A 12 71.61 26.08 0.51
C GLN A 12 70.57 25.95 1.62
N LYS A 13 70.29 27.04 2.35
CA LYS A 13 69.22 27.07 3.36
C LYS A 13 67.84 26.85 2.73
N ALA A 14 67.55 27.54 1.63
CA ALA A 14 66.30 27.37 0.89
C ALA A 14 66.13 25.93 0.39
N LEU A 15 67.19 25.30 -0.14
CA LEU A 15 67.17 23.89 -0.57
C LEU A 15 66.88 22.92 0.58
N ARG A 16 67.42 23.16 1.77
CA ARG A 16 67.14 22.33 2.95
C ARG A 16 65.66 22.42 3.36
N ILE A 17 65.12 23.64 3.40
CA ILE A 17 63.71 23.87 3.74
C ILE A 17 62.79 23.25 2.68
N MET A 18 63.10 23.38 1.39
CA MET A 18 62.33 22.77 0.31
C MET A 18 62.32 21.23 0.39
N LYS A 19 63.45 20.61 0.75
CA LYS A 19 63.51 19.16 0.99
C LYS A 19 62.59 18.75 2.15
N GLN A 20 62.65 19.47 3.26
CA GLN A 20 61.80 19.20 4.42
C GLN A 20 60.31 19.37 4.08
N LYS A 21 59.95 20.43 3.35
CA LYS A 21 58.59 20.65 2.85
C LYS A 21 58.13 19.46 2.00
N ARG A 22 58.92 19.03 1.02
CA ARG A 22 58.58 17.90 0.15
C ARG A 22 58.38 16.59 0.92
N THR A 23 59.18 16.34 1.96
CA THR A 23 58.99 15.18 2.82
C THR A 23 57.64 15.22 3.55
N TYR A 24 57.24 16.37 4.09
CA TYR A 24 55.93 16.51 4.75
C TYR A 24 54.76 16.47 3.76
N GLU A 25 54.90 17.01 2.55
CA GLU A 25 53.89 16.87 1.50
C GLU A 25 53.66 15.40 1.15
N ASN A 26 54.74 14.62 0.98
CA ASN A 26 54.62 13.18 0.76
C ASN A 26 53.94 12.44 1.92
N GLN A 27 54.27 12.80 3.17
CA GLN A 27 53.63 12.20 4.35
C GLN A 27 52.13 12.55 4.43
N ARG A 28 51.78 13.81 4.13
CA ARG A 28 50.39 14.24 4.05
C ARG A 28 49.63 13.45 2.98
N ASP A 29 50.21 13.28 1.80
CA ASP A 29 49.56 12.55 0.71
C ASP A 29 49.33 11.07 1.09
N GLN A 30 50.31 10.43 1.75
CA GLN A 30 50.15 9.08 2.29
C GLN A 30 49.02 9.00 3.33
N LEU A 31 48.96 9.94 4.28
CA LEU A 31 47.89 10.00 5.28
C LEU A 31 46.53 10.27 4.64
N SER A 32 46.48 11.10 3.59
CA SER A 32 45.24 11.36 2.85
C SER A 32 44.73 10.10 2.16
N THR A 33 45.61 9.33 1.53
CA THR A 33 45.24 8.03 0.95
C THR A 33 44.80 7.04 2.02
N GLN A 34 45.49 7.00 3.17
CA GLN A 34 45.09 6.15 4.30
C GLN A 34 43.71 6.52 4.83
N SER A 35 43.44 7.81 5.02
CA SER A 35 42.15 8.31 5.47
C SER A 35 41.03 7.93 4.50
N PHE A 36 41.27 8.09 3.19
CA PHE A 36 40.31 7.68 2.17
C PHE A 36 40.00 6.17 2.24
N ASN A 37 41.03 5.33 2.34
CA ASN A 37 40.84 3.88 2.47
C ASN A 37 40.07 3.49 3.75
N MET A 38 40.30 4.22 4.86
CA MET A 38 39.56 4.03 6.11
C MET A 38 38.09 4.46 5.96
N GLU A 39 37.81 5.56 5.28
CA GLU A 39 36.45 6.04 5.02
C GLU A 39 35.67 5.04 4.16
N GLN A 40 36.31 4.51 3.10
CA GLN A 40 35.73 3.44 2.28
C GLN A 40 35.43 2.18 3.11
N SER A 41 36.33 1.82 4.04
CA SER A 41 36.13 0.69 4.95
C SER A 41 34.98 0.95 5.93
N ASN A 42 34.85 2.17 6.45
CA ASN A 42 33.74 2.56 7.32
C ASN A 42 32.40 2.51 6.60
N PHE A 43 32.34 2.94 5.33
CA PHE A 43 31.13 2.82 4.52
C PHE A 43 30.72 1.35 4.34
N ALA A 44 31.69 0.47 4.04
CA ALA A 44 31.43 -0.96 3.94
C ALA A 44 30.92 -1.55 5.27
N ILE A 45 31.53 -1.17 6.41
CA ILE A 45 31.07 -1.59 7.74
C ILE A 45 29.64 -1.11 8.01
N GLN A 46 29.30 0.13 7.64
CA GLN A 46 27.96 0.65 7.84
C GLN A 46 26.94 -0.13 7.00
N SER A 47 27.24 -0.38 5.72
CA SER A 47 26.39 -1.25 4.88
C SER A 47 26.23 -2.66 5.46
N MET A 48 27.29 -3.23 6.03
CA MET A 48 27.22 -4.52 6.72
C MET A 48 26.30 -4.48 7.95
N LYS A 49 26.30 -3.39 8.72
CA LYS A 49 25.39 -3.22 9.86
C LYS A 49 23.93 -3.11 9.40
N ASP A 50 23.66 -2.36 8.33
CA ASP A 50 22.30 -2.22 7.80
C ASP A 50 21.77 -3.56 7.27
N ASN A 51 22.65 -4.35 6.62
CA ASN A 51 22.33 -5.72 6.21
C ASN A 51 22.06 -6.63 7.42
N GLN A 52 22.83 -6.49 8.51
CA GLN A 52 22.60 -7.25 9.74
C GLN A 52 21.22 -6.95 10.34
N VAL A 53 20.80 -5.68 10.38
CA VAL A 53 19.47 -5.28 10.84
C VAL A 53 18.38 -5.90 9.96
N THR A 54 18.57 -5.88 8.64
CA THR A 54 17.65 -6.51 7.69
C THR A 54 17.52 -8.01 7.94
N VAL A 55 18.64 -8.72 8.12
CA VAL A 55 18.63 -10.15 8.43
C VAL A 55 17.95 -10.43 9.77
N ALA A 56 18.17 -9.61 10.80
CA ALA A 56 17.50 -9.74 12.09
C ALA A 56 15.98 -9.55 11.96
N ALA A 57 15.54 -8.56 11.17
CA ALA A 57 14.13 -8.35 10.87
C ALA A 57 13.52 -9.55 10.14
N MET A 58 14.22 -10.11 9.15
CA MET A 58 13.79 -11.33 8.44
C MET A 58 13.66 -12.53 9.39
N GLN A 59 14.60 -12.71 10.32
CA GLN A 59 14.52 -13.77 11.33
C GLN A 59 13.30 -13.61 12.23
N SER A 60 13.03 -12.38 12.69
CA SER A 60 11.82 -12.06 13.47
C SER A 60 10.54 -12.36 12.68
N GLY A 61 10.49 -11.93 11.41
CA GLY A 61 9.38 -12.21 10.50
C GLY A 61 9.15 -13.71 10.28
N LEU A 62 10.22 -14.50 10.15
CA LEU A 62 10.13 -15.95 10.03
C LEU A 62 9.56 -16.61 11.28
N VAL A 63 9.93 -16.14 12.48
CA VAL A 63 9.37 -16.63 13.74
C VAL A 63 7.87 -16.31 13.84
N ALA A 64 7.47 -15.09 13.50
CA ALA A 64 6.07 -14.68 13.45
C ALA A 64 5.29 -15.53 12.42
N MET A 65 5.84 -15.72 11.22
CA MET A 65 5.23 -16.56 10.18
C MET A 65 5.04 -18.00 10.65
N LYS A 66 6.04 -18.60 11.31
CA LYS A 66 5.92 -19.94 11.91
C LYS A 66 4.85 -20.01 13.00
N LYS A 67 4.66 -18.93 13.78
CA LYS A 67 3.62 -18.86 14.81
C LYS A 67 2.22 -18.78 14.20
N GLU A 68 2.03 -17.94 13.18
CA GLU A 68 0.75 -17.84 12.46
C GLU A 68 0.45 -19.11 11.67
N GLN A 69 1.46 -19.73 11.05
CA GLN A 69 1.31 -21.02 10.36
C GLN A 69 0.83 -22.14 11.29
N LYS A 70 1.21 -22.14 12.58
CA LYS A 70 0.67 -23.09 13.56
C LYS A 70 -0.79 -22.84 13.93
N LYS A 71 -1.32 -21.63 13.70
CA LYS A 71 -2.75 -21.32 13.90
C LYS A 71 -3.60 -21.68 12.69
N LEU A 72 -2.99 -21.76 11.50
CA LEU A 72 -3.64 -22.30 10.31
C LEU A 72 -3.79 -23.80 10.54
N ASN A 73 -5.02 -24.22 10.81
CA ASN A 73 -5.35 -25.62 10.96
C ASN A 73 -5.83 -26.12 9.60
N ILE A 74 -5.05 -26.97 8.94
CA ILE A 74 -5.35 -27.49 7.59
C ILE A 74 -6.72 -28.17 7.58
N ASP A 75 -7.03 -28.92 8.64
CA ASP A 75 -8.35 -29.55 8.81
C ASP A 75 -9.50 -28.52 8.72
N LYS A 76 -9.31 -27.29 9.22
CA LYS A 76 -10.34 -26.23 9.11
C LYS A 76 -10.43 -25.63 7.71
N ILE A 77 -9.33 -25.65 6.95
CA ILE A 77 -9.30 -25.18 5.57
C ILE A 77 -9.94 -26.24 4.65
N GLU A 78 -9.68 -27.52 4.89
CA GLU A 78 -10.33 -28.64 4.21
C GLU A 78 -11.84 -28.63 4.48
N ASN A 79 -12.27 -28.55 5.74
CA ASN A 79 -13.70 -28.42 6.06
C ASN A 79 -14.34 -27.17 5.41
N LEU A 80 -13.63 -26.04 5.35
CA LEU A 80 -14.14 -24.83 4.68
C LEU A 80 -14.24 -25.01 3.17
N GLN A 81 -13.30 -25.75 2.55
CA GLN A 81 -13.38 -26.09 1.13
C GLN A 81 -14.55 -27.03 0.87
N ASP A 82 -14.74 -28.04 1.71
CA ASP A 82 -15.87 -28.97 1.63
C ASP A 82 -17.21 -28.23 1.77
N ASP A 83 -17.35 -27.35 2.77
CA ASP A 83 -18.55 -26.50 2.95
C ASP A 83 -18.79 -25.57 1.74
N MET A 84 -17.71 -25.09 1.11
CA MET A 84 -17.80 -24.19 -0.04
C MET A 84 -18.14 -24.95 -1.34
N GLU A 85 -17.67 -26.20 -1.48
CA GLU A 85 -18.08 -27.12 -2.54
C GLU A 85 -19.55 -27.50 -2.37
N GLU A 86 -20.00 -27.83 -1.15
CA GLU A 86 -21.40 -28.10 -0.84
C GLU A 86 -22.29 -26.87 -1.13
N MET A 87 -21.82 -25.66 -0.83
CA MET A 87 -22.57 -24.44 -1.13
C MET A 87 -22.63 -24.12 -2.64
N LEU A 88 -21.58 -24.43 -3.39
CA LEU A 88 -21.57 -24.29 -4.85
C LEU A 88 -22.48 -25.34 -5.51
N GLU A 89 -22.46 -26.59 -5.03
CA GLU A 89 -23.41 -27.62 -5.46
C GLU A 89 -24.84 -27.21 -5.15
N MET A 90 -25.12 -26.70 -3.94
CA MET A 90 -26.43 -26.18 -3.58
C MET A 90 -26.83 -24.98 -4.44
N ASN A 91 -25.90 -24.08 -4.79
CA ASN A 91 -26.20 -22.96 -5.69
C ASN A 91 -26.56 -23.46 -7.10
N ASN A 92 -25.83 -24.44 -7.62
CA ASN A 92 -26.14 -25.07 -8.90
C ASN A 92 -27.46 -25.84 -8.85
N GLU A 93 -27.76 -26.54 -7.76
CA GLU A 93 -29.04 -27.24 -7.58
C GLU A 93 -30.21 -26.25 -7.42
N VAL A 94 -29.99 -25.10 -6.78
CA VAL A 94 -30.96 -23.99 -6.72
C VAL A 94 -31.15 -23.38 -8.12
N GLN A 95 -30.07 -23.16 -8.88
CA GLN A 95 -30.17 -22.68 -10.25
C GLN A 95 -30.87 -23.69 -11.15
N ASP A 96 -30.60 -24.99 -11.01
CA ASP A 96 -31.26 -26.05 -11.77
C ASP A 96 -32.72 -26.21 -11.35
N ALA A 97 -33.05 -26.07 -10.06
CA ALA A 97 -34.41 -26.10 -9.55
C ALA A 97 -35.22 -24.87 -9.94
N LEU A 98 -34.60 -23.69 -10.02
CA LEU A 98 -35.20 -22.46 -10.54
C LEU A 98 -35.26 -22.47 -12.08
N SER A 99 -34.29 -23.11 -12.74
CA SER A 99 -34.22 -23.35 -14.19
C SER A 99 -35.01 -24.59 -14.60
N ARG A 100 -35.75 -25.24 -13.69
CA ARG A 100 -36.97 -25.94 -14.05
C ARG A 100 -37.96 -24.88 -14.52
N GLN A 101 -37.69 -24.38 -15.72
CA GLN A 101 -38.65 -23.72 -16.56
C GLN A 101 -39.84 -24.67 -16.63
N TYR A 102 -40.88 -24.32 -15.89
CA TYR A 102 -42.23 -24.52 -16.41
C TYR A 102 -42.16 -24.05 -17.85
N ASP A 103 -42.60 -24.90 -18.78
CA ASP A 103 -42.77 -24.62 -20.19
C ASP A 103 -43.55 -23.30 -20.32
N THR A 104 -42.82 -22.18 -20.31
CA THR A 104 -43.39 -20.86 -20.51
C THR A 104 -43.67 -20.85 -21.99
N PRO A 105 -44.95 -20.77 -22.40
CA PRO A 105 -45.31 -20.80 -23.81
C PRO A 105 -44.45 -19.78 -24.55
N ASP A 106 -43.92 -20.15 -25.72
CA ASP A 106 -43.09 -19.28 -26.55
C ASP A 106 -43.71 -17.89 -26.60
N ILE A 107 -43.12 -16.97 -25.84
CA ILE A 107 -43.59 -15.60 -25.75
C ILE A 107 -43.04 -14.93 -27.01
N ASP A 108 -43.94 -14.54 -27.92
CA ASP A 108 -43.54 -13.85 -29.15
C ASP A 108 -43.05 -12.44 -28.79
N GLU A 109 -41.77 -12.20 -29.03
CA GLU A 109 -41.10 -10.93 -28.75
C GLU A 109 -41.76 -9.76 -29.50
N ALA A 110 -42.38 -10.05 -30.65
CA ALA A 110 -43.15 -9.07 -31.43
C ALA A 110 -44.50 -8.70 -30.78
N ASP A 111 -45.14 -9.63 -30.06
CA ASP A 111 -46.39 -9.37 -29.34
C ASP A 111 -46.12 -8.51 -28.10
N LEU A 112 -45.02 -8.78 -27.39
CA LEU A 112 -44.57 -7.93 -26.28
C LEU A 112 -44.21 -6.52 -26.71
N GLU A 113 -43.53 -6.36 -27.85
CA GLU A 113 -43.12 -5.04 -28.31
C GLU A 113 -44.34 -4.19 -28.69
N ALA A 114 -45.39 -4.82 -29.26
CA ALA A 114 -46.66 -4.17 -29.53
C ALA A 114 -47.44 -3.82 -28.25
N GLU A 115 -47.48 -4.71 -27.26
CA GLU A 115 -48.10 -4.42 -25.95
C GLU A 115 -47.32 -3.32 -25.20
N LEU A 116 -45.98 -3.31 -25.27
CA LEU A 116 -45.13 -2.29 -24.66
C LEU A 116 -45.36 -0.92 -25.28
N GLU A 117 -45.46 -0.85 -26.61
CA GLU A 117 -45.78 0.38 -27.34
C GLU A 117 -47.17 0.89 -26.95
N ALA A 118 -48.16 0.01 -26.88
CA ALA A 118 -49.51 0.36 -26.44
C ALA A 118 -49.56 0.85 -24.98
N LEU A 119 -48.82 0.21 -24.08
CA LEU A 119 -48.71 0.64 -22.68
C LEU A 119 -47.97 1.97 -22.55
N GLY A 120 -46.94 2.20 -23.37
CA GLY A 120 -46.23 3.48 -23.43
C GLY A 120 -47.15 4.63 -23.85
N ASP A 121 -47.99 4.38 -24.86
CA ASP A 121 -49.01 5.34 -25.29
C ASP A 121 -50.10 5.55 -24.22
N GLU A 122 -50.51 4.49 -23.51
CA GLU A 122 -51.45 4.58 -22.39
C GLU A 122 -50.88 5.39 -21.22
N LEU A 123 -49.61 5.18 -20.86
CA LEU A 123 -48.91 5.90 -19.80
C LEU A 123 -48.72 7.38 -20.14
N ILE A 124 -48.45 7.69 -21.41
CA ILE A 124 -48.36 9.07 -21.92
C ILE A 124 -49.74 9.73 -21.92
N ALA A 125 -50.79 8.97 -22.24
CA ALA A 125 -52.16 9.46 -22.26
C ALA A 125 -52.73 9.71 -20.85
N ASP A 126 -52.37 8.91 -19.86
CA ASP A 126 -52.89 9.03 -18.48
C ASP A 126 -52.19 10.16 -17.69
N GLY A 127 -51.01 10.65 -18.14
CA GLY A 127 -50.39 11.92 -17.71
C GLY A 127 -50.06 12.04 -16.21
N ASP A 128 -50.44 11.07 -15.39
CA ASP A 128 -50.24 11.07 -13.95
C ASP A 128 -48.83 10.59 -13.61
N THR A 129 -47.87 11.51 -13.79
CA THR A 129 -46.45 11.33 -13.46
C THR A 129 -46.17 11.23 -11.95
N SER A 130 -47.20 11.09 -11.11
CA SER A 130 -47.11 10.87 -9.66
C SER A 130 -46.13 9.75 -9.27
N TYR A 131 -46.07 8.66 -10.05
CA TYR A 131 -45.14 7.55 -9.82
C TYR A 131 -43.65 7.92 -10.01
N LEU A 132 -43.32 8.97 -10.77
CA LEU A 132 -41.94 9.45 -10.93
C LEU A 132 -41.45 10.19 -9.68
N ASP A 133 -42.36 10.79 -8.91
CA ASP A 133 -42.02 11.49 -7.67
C ASP A 133 -41.69 10.50 -6.54
N GLU A 134 -42.31 9.31 -6.55
CA GLU A 134 -41.99 8.21 -5.62
C GLU A 134 -40.64 7.56 -5.91
N ALA A 135 -40.23 7.48 -7.19
CA ALA A 135 -38.89 7.03 -7.59
C ALA A 135 -37.77 8.00 -7.15
N ILE A 136 -38.08 9.31 -7.03
CA ILE A 136 -37.15 10.33 -6.51
C ILE A 136 -37.10 10.30 -4.97
N SER A 137 -38.21 9.92 -4.31
CA SER A 137 -38.28 9.74 -2.85
C SER A 137 -37.73 8.40 -2.35
N ALA A 138 -37.31 7.50 -3.24
CA ALA A 138 -36.68 6.25 -2.83
C ALA A 138 -35.41 6.55 -1.99
N PRO A 139 -35.24 5.93 -0.81
CA PRO A 139 -34.08 6.18 0.02
C PRO A 139 -32.80 5.80 -0.73
N SER A 140 -31.82 6.69 -0.73
CA SER A 140 -30.57 6.49 -1.46
C SER A 140 -29.91 5.16 -1.09
N VAL A 141 -29.41 4.43 -2.09
CA VAL A 141 -28.65 3.19 -1.90
C VAL A 141 -27.51 3.41 -0.89
N PRO A 142 -27.34 2.53 0.13
CA PRO A 142 -26.31 2.72 1.14
C PRO A 142 -24.92 2.74 0.49
N THR A 143 -24.25 3.90 0.51
CA THR A 143 -22.92 4.08 -0.08
C THR A 143 -21.79 3.53 0.82
N LYS A 144 -22.15 2.79 1.88
CA LYS A 144 -21.21 2.33 2.89
C LYS A 144 -20.85 0.87 2.65
N VAL A 145 -19.55 0.59 2.49
CA VAL A 145 -19.02 -0.77 2.50
C VAL A 145 -19.31 -1.40 3.87
N PRO A 146 -19.90 -2.61 3.94
CA PRO A 146 -20.18 -3.27 5.20
C PRO A 146 -18.89 -3.45 6.03
N GLY A 147 -18.87 -2.90 7.25
CA GLY A 147 -17.75 -3.05 8.20
C GLY A 147 -16.80 -1.86 8.35
N ALA A 148 -17.01 -0.74 7.66
CA ALA A 148 -16.20 0.47 7.88
C ALA A 148 -16.59 1.20 9.18
N PRO A 149 -15.64 1.55 10.06
CA PRO A 149 -15.91 2.24 11.31
C PRO A 149 -16.52 3.63 11.08
N THR A 150 -17.58 3.95 11.82
CA THR A 150 -18.23 5.27 11.85
C THR A 150 -17.29 6.32 12.43
N SER A 151 -16.56 7.04 11.58
CA SER A 151 -15.89 8.28 11.96
C SER A 151 -16.54 9.47 11.27
N VAL A 152 -17.67 9.95 11.79
CA VAL A 152 -18.05 11.38 11.93
C VAL A 152 -19.54 11.48 12.28
N THR A 153 -19.85 12.17 13.39
CA THR A 153 -21.21 12.60 13.74
C THR A 153 -21.61 13.82 12.93
N ASP A 154 -22.87 13.84 12.51
CA ASP A 154 -23.64 14.87 11.77
C ASP A 154 -23.65 16.30 12.36
N HIS A 155 -22.89 16.57 13.43
CA HIS A 155 -22.88 17.89 14.10
C HIS A 155 -21.47 18.40 14.48
N GLY A 156 -20.41 17.85 13.87
CA GLY A 156 -19.06 18.43 13.97
C GLY A 156 -18.37 18.35 15.35
N VAL A 157 -18.93 17.61 16.31
CA VAL A 157 -18.30 17.38 17.62
C VAL A 157 -17.46 16.11 17.59
N PRO A 158 -16.14 16.16 17.83
CA PRO A 158 -15.31 14.96 17.85
C PRO A 158 -15.67 14.08 19.06
N VAL A 159 -16.04 12.83 18.79
CA VAL A 159 -16.29 11.79 19.81
C VAL A 159 -15.09 10.84 19.93
N ASP A 160 -14.92 10.18 21.08
CA ASP A 160 -13.90 9.15 21.28
C ASP A 160 -14.36 7.75 20.81
N GLU A 161 -13.49 6.75 20.95
CA GLU A 161 -13.73 5.36 20.52
C GLU A 161 -14.89 4.67 21.27
N PHE A 162 -15.44 5.29 22.32
CA PHE A 162 -16.62 4.82 23.05
C PHE A 162 -17.88 5.64 22.71
N GLY A 163 -17.80 6.58 21.77
CA GLY A 163 -18.94 7.39 21.32
C GLY A 163 -19.32 8.54 22.25
N LEU A 164 -18.43 8.93 23.19
CA LEU A 164 -18.66 10.04 24.11
C LEU A 164 -18.06 11.34 23.54
N PRO A 165 -18.70 12.52 23.76
CA PRO A 165 -18.17 13.81 23.30
C PRO A 165 -16.83 14.16 23.97
N LYS A 166 -15.80 14.51 23.18
CA LYS A 166 -14.53 15.02 23.73
C LYS A 166 -14.74 16.45 24.25
N ILE A 167 -14.89 16.59 25.56
CA ILE A 167 -14.83 17.90 26.23
C ILE A 167 -13.40 18.47 26.10
N PRO A 168 -13.23 19.75 25.70
CA PRO A 168 -11.92 20.37 25.68
C PRO A 168 -11.42 20.52 27.13
N ALA A 169 -10.28 19.91 27.45
CA ALA A 169 -9.53 20.26 28.64
C ALA A 169 -9.05 21.71 28.47
N THR A 170 -9.32 22.55 29.47
CA THR A 170 -9.03 24.01 29.54
C THR A 170 -7.74 24.46 28.89
#